data_AF-A0A511NIK2-F1
#
_entry.id   AF-A0A511NIK2-F1
#
_cell.length_a   1.000
_cell.length_b   1.000
_cell.length_c   1.000
_cell.angle_alpha   90.00
_cell.angle_beta   90.00
_cell.angle_gamma   90.00
#
_symmetry.space_group_name_H-M   'P 1'
#
loop_
_entity.id
_entity.type
_entity.pdbx_description
1 polymer ?
#
loop_
_entity_poly.entity_id
_entity_poly.type
_entity_poly.pdbx_seq_one_letter_code
_entity_poly.pdbx_strand_id
1 'polypeptide(L)'
;MDVYLVDENGKYILAKRENKTDVLYGYDSKNQTIKDYNEDGKVNSKDGLIIQTKGLLSQMLLKRKSQNDYDYSYNQSIAEYSESTERDLLKMFKFSADIAENSEFSLTYFRNNGKDWISLQRFTNPTLYKKNSPSFGYIGVDVDNASKIYHNHPASTIYKEDYTEINSMGNYSRNGTAYRAGDFKNADNRVLNNYVYFPKTGNLYQVTRKSINLIKSINKSKDLKQ
;
A
#
# COMPACT_ATOMS: atom_id res chain seq x y z
N MET A 1 -5.08 -7.33 -22.32
CA MET A 1 -5.68 -7.62 -21.05
C MET A 1 -4.86 -8.72 -20.53
N ASP A 2 -3.72 -8.30 -20.02
CA ASP A 2 -3.04 -9.18 -19.14
C ASP A 2 -3.92 -9.25 -17.88
N VAL A 3 -4.30 -10.47 -17.51
CA VAL A 3 -5.05 -10.73 -16.29
C VAL A 3 -4.01 -10.98 -15.22
N TYR A 4 -4.07 -10.16 -14.19
CA TYR A 4 -3.19 -10.25 -13.04
C TYR A 4 -3.98 -10.70 -11.82
N LEU A 5 -3.28 -11.37 -10.91
CA LEU A 5 -3.77 -11.76 -9.60
C LEU A 5 -2.91 -11.08 -8.54
N VAL A 6 -3.50 -10.72 -7.40
CA VAL A 6 -2.79 -10.41 -6.16
C VAL A 6 -3.27 -11.36 -5.06
N ASP A 7 -2.32 -12.04 -4.41
CA ASP A 7 -2.62 -13.00 -3.34
C ASP A 7 -2.60 -12.36 -1.94
N GLU A 8 -2.90 -13.16 -0.91
CA GLU A 8 -2.90 -12.73 0.50
C GLU A 8 -1.52 -12.28 1.02
N ASN A 9 -0.43 -12.59 0.30
CA ASN A 9 0.92 -12.12 0.61
C ASN A 9 1.29 -10.86 -0.21
N GLY A 10 0.33 -10.30 -0.95
CA GLY A 10 0.51 -9.16 -1.83
C GLY A 10 1.36 -9.47 -3.06
N LYS A 11 1.52 -10.74 -3.44
CA LYS A 11 2.32 -11.12 -4.61
C LYS A 11 1.47 -10.96 -5.87
N TYR A 12 2.01 -10.21 -6.83
CA TYR A 12 1.41 -10.05 -8.14
C TYR A 12 1.81 -11.22 -9.04
N ILE A 13 0.84 -11.77 -9.79
CA ILE A 13 1.01 -12.92 -10.68
C ILE A 13 0.36 -12.60 -12.02
N LEU A 14 1.06 -12.85 -13.13
CA LEU A 14 0.45 -12.85 -14.46
C LEU A 14 -0.29 -14.17 -14.68
N ALA A 15 -1.62 -14.13 -14.77
CA ALA A 15 -2.45 -15.31 -14.99
C ALA A 15 -2.69 -15.58 -16.48
N LYS A 16 -2.87 -14.53 -17.29
CA LYS A 16 -3.15 -14.67 -18.73
C LYS A 16 -2.67 -13.44 -19.49
N ARG A 17 -2.22 -13.60 -20.74
CA ARG A 17 -1.92 -12.49 -21.65
C ARG A 17 -3.05 -12.25 -22.66
N GLU A 18 -3.41 -10.99 -22.92
CA GLU A 18 -4.37 -10.62 -23.98
C GLU A 18 -4.10 -9.18 -24.53
N ASN A 19 -4.78 -8.74 -25.59
CA ASN A 19 -4.51 -7.44 -26.30
C ASN A 19 -5.54 -6.30 -26.01
N LYS A 20 -5.75 -5.95 -24.74
CA LYS A 20 -6.79 -5.02 -24.20
C LYS A 20 -6.33 -4.38 -22.87
N THR A 21 -7.17 -3.63 -22.14
CA THR A 21 -6.90 -3.02 -20.81
C THR A 21 -6.50 -4.06 -19.75
N ASP A 22 -5.59 -3.74 -18.83
CA ASP A 22 -5.14 -4.68 -17.79
C ASP A 22 -6.15 -4.77 -16.64
N VAL A 23 -6.28 -5.95 -16.03
CA VAL A 23 -7.19 -6.19 -14.91
C VAL A 23 -6.49 -6.94 -13.79
N LEU A 24 -6.76 -6.57 -12.54
CA LEU A 24 -6.23 -7.19 -11.34
C LEU A 24 -7.36 -7.82 -10.52
N TYR A 25 -7.27 -9.12 -10.21
CA TYR A 25 -8.21 -9.80 -9.32
C TYR A 25 -7.55 -10.16 -7.99
N GLY A 26 -8.34 -10.21 -6.92
CA GLY A 26 -7.92 -10.84 -5.68
C GLY A 26 -7.91 -12.36 -5.83
N TYR A 27 -6.91 -13.02 -5.28
CA TYR A 27 -6.72 -14.46 -5.38
C TYR A 27 -6.54 -15.07 -4.00
N ASP A 28 -7.31 -16.11 -3.72
CA ASP A 28 -7.12 -16.99 -2.58
C ASP A 28 -6.18 -18.11 -3.01
N SER A 29 -4.91 -18.00 -2.63
CA SER A 29 -3.89 -18.97 -3.04
C SER A 29 -4.11 -20.36 -2.44
N LYS A 30 -4.79 -20.43 -1.29
CA LYS A 30 -5.09 -21.67 -0.57
C LYS A 30 -6.17 -22.47 -1.29
N ASN A 31 -7.23 -21.79 -1.70
CA ASN A 31 -8.37 -22.42 -2.41
C ASN A 31 -8.22 -22.40 -3.93
N GLN A 32 -7.20 -21.70 -4.45
CA GLN A 32 -6.94 -21.50 -5.87
C GLN A 32 -8.11 -20.86 -6.62
N THR A 33 -8.75 -19.88 -5.99
CA THR A 33 -9.93 -19.20 -6.53
C THR A 33 -9.76 -17.69 -6.55
N ILE A 34 -10.46 -17.02 -7.46
CA ILE A 34 -10.62 -15.57 -7.42
C ILE A 34 -11.54 -15.23 -6.23
N LYS A 35 -11.20 -14.17 -5.48
CA LYS A 35 -12.03 -13.66 -4.38
C LYS A 35 -13.23 -12.89 -4.96
N ASP A 36 -14.40 -13.14 -4.39
CA ASP A 36 -15.59 -12.29 -4.53
C ASP A 36 -15.33 -10.99 -3.76
N TYR A 37 -14.84 -9.96 -4.45
CA TYR A 37 -14.37 -8.71 -3.85
C TYR A 37 -15.52 -7.73 -3.64
N ASN A 38 -16.60 -7.84 -4.42
CA ASN A 38 -17.77 -7.00 -4.26
C ASN A 38 -18.82 -7.58 -3.29
N GLU A 39 -18.58 -8.79 -2.78
CA GLU A 39 -19.40 -9.51 -1.80
C GLU A 39 -20.83 -9.79 -2.31
N ASP A 40 -21.00 -9.98 -3.63
CA ASP A 40 -22.31 -10.25 -4.26
C ASP A 40 -22.68 -11.75 -4.32
N GLY A 41 -21.78 -12.61 -3.83
CA GLY A 41 -21.90 -14.06 -3.83
C GLY A 41 -21.48 -14.72 -5.15
N LYS A 42 -20.98 -13.98 -6.14
CA LYS A 42 -20.62 -14.48 -7.47
C LYS A 42 -19.27 -13.96 -7.94
N VAL A 43 -18.33 -14.88 -8.12
CA VAL A 43 -17.03 -14.57 -8.76
C VAL A 43 -17.21 -14.25 -10.24
N ASN A 44 -17.03 -12.99 -10.62
CA ASN A 44 -17.19 -12.51 -12.00
C ASN A 44 -16.27 -11.32 -12.33
N SER A 45 -16.42 -10.75 -13.53
CA SER A 45 -15.54 -9.65 -14.00
C SER A 45 -15.66 -8.36 -13.18
N LYS A 46 -16.72 -8.18 -12.39
CA LYS A 46 -16.91 -7.03 -11.49
C LYS A 46 -16.03 -7.10 -10.24
N ASP A 47 -15.46 -8.27 -9.92
CA ASP A 47 -14.49 -8.44 -8.84
C ASP A 47 -13.09 -7.95 -9.22
N GLY A 48 -12.87 -7.69 -10.51
CA GLY A 48 -11.60 -7.23 -11.04
C GLY A 48 -11.46 -5.71 -10.99
N LEU A 49 -10.28 -5.24 -10.59
CA LEU A 49 -9.88 -3.85 -10.73
C LEU A 49 -9.31 -3.60 -12.14
N ILE A 50 -9.98 -2.78 -12.92
CA ILE A 50 -9.53 -2.37 -14.26
C ILE A 50 -8.52 -1.22 -14.13
N ILE A 51 -7.36 -1.36 -14.79
CA ILE A 51 -6.27 -0.37 -14.82
C ILE A 51 -6.10 0.18 -16.23
N GLN A 52 -6.32 1.49 -16.39
CA GLN A 52 -6.31 2.14 -17.70
C GLN A 52 -4.89 2.42 -18.20
N THR A 53 -4.00 2.76 -17.28
CA THR A 53 -2.60 3.07 -17.54
C THR A 53 -1.82 1.77 -17.79
N LYS A 54 -1.36 1.60 -19.03
CA LYS A 54 -0.64 0.41 -19.46
C LYS A 54 0.66 0.19 -18.66
N GLY A 55 0.93 -1.06 -18.34
CA GLY A 55 2.22 -1.48 -17.78
C GLY A 55 2.38 -1.26 -16.28
N LEU A 56 1.44 -0.61 -15.61
CA LEU A 56 1.53 -0.45 -14.15
C LEU A 56 1.51 -1.81 -13.43
N LEU A 57 0.64 -2.73 -13.86
CA LEU A 57 0.52 -4.06 -13.26
C LEU A 57 1.72 -4.96 -13.58
N SER A 58 2.24 -4.92 -14.81
CA SER A 58 3.41 -5.74 -15.21
C SER A 58 4.68 -5.33 -14.46
N GLN A 59 4.86 -4.04 -14.14
CA GLN A 59 5.99 -3.57 -13.35
C GLN A 59 6.01 -4.19 -11.94
N MET A 60 4.84 -4.47 -11.33
CA MET A 60 4.75 -5.14 -10.02
C MET A 60 5.27 -6.58 -10.03
N LEU A 61 5.47 -7.20 -11.21
CA LEU A 61 6.11 -8.51 -11.32
C LEU A 61 7.64 -8.44 -11.16
N LEU A 62 8.22 -7.25 -11.36
CA LEU A 62 9.66 -7.06 -11.40
C LEU A 62 10.22 -6.90 -9.99
N LYS A 63 11.12 -7.81 -9.61
CA LYS A 63 11.89 -7.72 -8.37
C LYS A 63 13.03 -6.72 -8.56
N ARG A 64 13.17 -5.79 -7.62
CA ARG A 64 14.21 -4.77 -7.55
C ARG A 64 14.97 -4.90 -6.25
N LYS A 65 16.25 -4.51 -6.25
CA LYS A 65 17.08 -4.42 -5.06
C LYS A 65 16.90 -3.03 -4.43
N SER A 66 16.84 -2.98 -3.10
CA SER A 66 16.89 -1.73 -2.34
C SER A 66 18.10 -0.89 -2.73
N GLN A 67 17.93 0.43 -2.74
CA GLN A 67 19.04 1.38 -2.95
C GLN A 67 19.63 1.91 -1.64
N ASN A 68 19.13 1.48 -0.48
CA ASN A 68 19.73 1.81 0.81
C ASN A 68 20.61 0.66 1.34
N ASP A 69 21.25 0.89 2.49
CA ASP A 69 22.18 -0.05 3.12
C ASP A 69 21.54 -1.37 3.57
N TYR A 70 20.21 -1.46 3.55
CA TYR A 70 19.50 -2.70 3.84
C TYR A 70 19.41 -3.56 2.59
N ASP A 71 19.87 -4.81 2.66
CA ASP A 71 19.81 -5.80 1.57
C ASP A 71 18.39 -6.37 1.35
N TYR A 72 17.40 -5.49 1.25
CA TYR A 72 16.03 -5.82 0.98
C TYR A 72 15.75 -5.82 -0.53
N SER A 73 14.68 -6.50 -0.91
CA SER A 73 14.16 -6.47 -2.27
C SER A 73 12.68 -6.14 -2.26
N TYR A 74 12.23 -5.50 -3.32
CA TYR A 74 10.87 -4.98 -3.46
C TYR A 74 10.34 -5.16 -4.88
N ASN A 75 9.03 -5.14 -5.02
CA ASN A 75 8.34 -4.96 -6.29
C ASN A 75 7.85 -3.52 -6.38
N GLN A 76 7.83 -2.95 -7.59
CA GLN A 76 7.48 -1.54 -7.78
C GLN A 76 6.77 -1.32 -9.09
N SER A 77 5.71 -0.52 -9.03
CA SER A 77 5.10 0.18 -10.16
C SER A 77 5.36 1.66 -10.00
N ILE A 78 5.91 2.31 -11.03
CA ILE A 78 6.34 3.69 -10.99
C ILE A 78 5.98 4.38 -12.31
N ALA A 79 5.44 5.58 -12.21
CA ALA A 79 5.08 6.41 -13.35
C ALA A 79 5.24 7.90 -13.05
N GLU A 80 5.47 8.68 -14.11
CA GLU A 80 5.33 10.13 -14.05
C GLU A 80 3.88 10.48 -13.66
N TYR A 81 3.73 11.52 -12.86
CA TYR A 81 2.45 11.93 -12.32
C TYR A 81 1.53 12.46 -13.43
N SER A 82 0.31 11.93 -13.45
CA SER A 82 -0.85 12.49 -14.11
C SER A 82 -2.09 12.08 -13.30
N GLU A 83 -3.22 12.73 -13.55
CA GLU A 83 -4.47 12.36 -12.87
C GLU A 83 -4.88 10.89 -13.14
N SER A 84 -4.54 10.35 -14.32
CA SER A 84 -4.84 8.95 -14.64
C SER A 84 -3.91 7.98 -13.92
N THR A 85 -2.61 8.29 -13.82
CA THR A 85 -1.65 7.42 -13.13
C THR A 85 -1.87 7.46 -11.62
N GLU A 86 -2.18 8.64 -11.05
CA GLU A 86 -2.57 8.77 -9.65
C GLU A 86 -3.80 7.93 -9.32
N ARG A 87 -4.88 8.08 -10.11
CA ARG A 87 -6.11 7.31 -9.91
C ARG A 87 -5.86 5.81 -9.96
N ASP A 88 -5.14 5.32 -10.97
CA ASP A 88 -4.91 3.89 -11.14
C ASP A 88 -4.02 3.33 -10.01
N LEU A 89 -2.93 4.02 -9.64
CA LEU A 89 -2.05 3.56 -8.56
C LEU A 89 -2.70 3.67 -7.17
N LEU A 90 -3.56 4.66 -6.91
CA LEU A 90 -4.36 4.72 -5.69
C LEU A 90 -5.34 3.54 -5.60
N LYS A 91 -6.02 3.22 -6.71
CA LYS A 91 -6.90 2.06 -6.78
C LYS A 91 -6.13 0.76 -6.57
N MET A 92 -4.97 0.60 -7.22
CA MET A 92 -4.09 -0.56 -7.03
C MET A 92 -3.62 -0.69 -5.59
N PHE A 93 -3.21 0.42 -4.95
CA PHE A 93 -2.80 0.45 -3.55
C PHE A 93 -3.92 -0.06 -2.65
N LYS A 94 -5.12 0.53 -2.74
CA LYS A 94 -6.25 0.16 -1.89
C LYS A 94 -6.65 -1.30 -2.12
N PHE A 95 -6.87 -1.69 -3.37
CA PHE A 95 -7.31 -3.04 -3.73
C PHE A 95 -6.31 -4.09 -3.22
N SER A 96 -5.01 -3.87 -3.44
CA SER A 96 -3.97 -4.80 -2.96
C SER A 96 -3.91 -4.85 -1.45
N ALA A 97 -4.04 -3.72 -0.76
CA ALA A 97 -4.04 -3.68 0.69
C ALA A 97 -5.25 -4.40 1.30
N ASP A 98 -6.42 -4.32 0.65
CA ASP A 98 -7.64 -5.03 1.06
C ASP A 98 -7.52 -6.55 0.91
N ILE A 99 -6.76 -7.02 -0.08
CA ILE A 99 -6.58 -8.45 -0.35
C ILE A 99 -5.42 -9.05 0.43
N ALA A 100 -4.32 -8.30 0.60
CA ALA A 100 -3.06 -8.78 1.14
C ALA A 100 -3.02 -8.68 2.67
N GLU A 101 -3.44 -9.77 3.31
CA GLU A 101 -3.44 -9.92 4.78
C GLU A 101 -2.02 -9.96 5.39
N ASN A 102 -1.01 -10.28 4.59
CA ASN A 102 0.38 -10.48 5.03
C ASN A 102 1.36 -9.60 4.25
N SER A 103 0.94 -8.38 3.87
CA SER A 103 1.82 -7.46 3.14
C SER A 103 1.49 -6.00 3.44
N GLU A 104 2.55 -5.20 3.51
CA GLU A 104 2.45 -3.76 3.44
C GLU A 104 2.84 -3.27 2.05
N PHE A 105 2.02 -2.37 1.55
CA PHE A 105 2.24 -1.57 0.37
C PHE A 105 2.51 -0.13 0.80
N SER A 106 3.29 0.57 -0.02
CA SER A 106 3.44 2.01 0.08
C SER A 106 3.25 2.67 -1.27
N LEU A 107 2.51 3.78 -1.28
CA LEU A 107 2.35 4.67 -2.41
C LEU A 107 3.04 5.99 -2.09
N THR A 108 4.17 6.25 -2.74
CA THR A 108 5.00 7.44 -2.53
C THR A 108 4.85 8.41 -3.70
N TYR A 109 4.67 9.69 -3.39
CA TYR A 109 4.69 10.81 -4.33
C TYR A 109 5.99 11.57 -4.12
N PHE A 110 6.72 11.83 -5.19
CA PHE A 110 8.04 12.46 -5.10
C PHE A 110 8.42 13.19 -6.38
N ARG A 111 9.39 14.10 -6.28
CA ARG A 111 9.99 14.79 -7.42
C ARG A 111 11.31 14.13 -7.80
N ASN A 112 11.56 13.93 -9.08
CA ASN A 112 12.83 13.45 -9.60
C ASN A 112 13.13 14.09 -10.95
N ASN A 113 14.33 14.67 -11.10
CA ASN A 113 14.78 15.36 -12.31
C ASN A 113 13.75 16.39 -12.84
N GLY A 114 13.20 17.20 -11.94
CA GLY A 114 12.26 18.27 -12.28
C GLY A 114 10.81 17.81 -12.57
N LYS A 115 10.54 16.50 -12.52
CA LYS A 115 9.22 15.91 -12.76
C LYS A 115 8.63 15.31 -11.50
N ASP A 116 7.31 15.28 -11.42
CA ASP A 116 6.59 14.63 -10.33
C ASP A 116 6.31 13.16 -10.70
N TRP A 117 6.46 12.28 -9.73
CA TRP A 117 6.37 10.83 -9.88
C TRP A 117 5.52 10.24 -8.76
N ILE A 118 4.95 9.08 -9.04
CA ILE A 118 4.21 8.26 -8.09
C ILE A 118 4.68 6.81 -8.19
N SER A 119 4.90 6.18 -7.03
CA SER A 119 5.45 4.82 -6.92
C SER A 119 4.66 3.99 -5.93
N LEU A 120 4.06 2.89 -6.40
CA LEU A 120 3.51 1.82 -5.56
C LEU A 120 4.57 0.74 -5.37
N GLN A 121 4.79 0.32 -4.14
CA GLN A 121 5.84 -0.65 -3.80
C GLN A 121 5.44 -1.57 -2.65
N ARG A 122 6.02 -2.77 -2.64
CA ARG A 122 5.99 -3.72 -1.51
C ARG A 122 7.31 -4.45 -1.38
N PHE A 123 7.70 -4.88 -0.18
CA PHE A 123 8.84 -5.77 -0.03
C PHE A 123 8.55 -7.14 -0.60
N THR A 124 9.45 -7.77 -1.36
CA THR A 124 9.20 -9.11 -1.94
C THR A 124 9.14 -10.21 -0.90
N ASN A 125 9.86 -10.05 0.23
CA ASN A 125 9.71 -10.93 1.38
C ASN A 125 8.52 -10.42 2.23
N PRO A 126 7.40 -11.16 2.30
CA PRO A 126 6.24 -10.72 3.06
C PRO A 126 6.61 -10.53 4.53
N THR A 127 7.41 -11.38 5.15
CA THR A 127 7.73 -11.26 6.59
C THR A 127 8.39 -9.94 7.03
N LEU A 128 8.94 -9.15 6.09
CA LEU A 128 9.52 -7.84 6.39
C LEU A 128 8.47 -6.80 6.83
N TYR A 129 7.21 -6.93 6.42
CA TYR A 129 6.16 -5.97 6.82
C TYR A 129 6.00 -5.89 8.34
N LYS A 130 6.30 -6.97 9.07
CA LYS A 130 6.24 -7.01 10.53
C LYS A 130 7.26 -6.10 11.22
N LYS A 131 8.28 -5.65 10.48
CA LYS A 131 9.38 -4.84 11.01
C LYS A 131 9.47 -3.46 10.37
N ASN A 132 9.14 -3.37 9.07
CA ASN A 132 9.31 -2.16 8.28
C ASN A 132 8.21 -2.06 7.22
N SER A 133 7.74 -0.84 7.01
CA SER A 133 6.94 -0.49 5.84
C SER A 133 7.85 -0.17 4.65
N PRO A 134 7.45 -0.54 3.42
CA PRO A 134 8.08 0.02 2.24
C PRO A 134 8.04 1.55 2.30
N SER A 135 9.10 2.22 1.89
CA SER A 135 9.18 3.69 1.88
C SER A 135 10.09 4.22 0.76
N PHE A 136 10.01 5.53 0.52
CA PHE A 136 10.79 6.26 -0.47
C PHE A 136 12.31 6.02 -0.37
N GLY A 137 12.85 5.82 0.83
CA GLY A 137 14.28 5.56 1.02
C GLY A 137 14.77 4.24 0.40
N TYR A 138 13.91 3.22 0.28
CA TYR A 138 14.29 1.94 -0.35
C TYR A 138 14.38 2.04 -1.89
N ILE A 139 13.74 3.05 -2.48
CA ILE A 139 13.77 3.33 -3.92
C ILE A 139 14.76 4.45 -4.29
N GLY A 140 15.61 4.88 -3.34
CA GLY A 140 16.65 5.89 -3.56
C GLY A 140 16.12 7.31 -3.68
N VAL A 141 14.90 7.57 -3.18
CA VAL A 141 14.34 8.91 -3.13
C VAL A 141 14.72 9.54 -1.79
N ASP A 142 15.21 10.79 -1.84
CA ASP A 142 15.49 11.57 -0.64
C ASP A 142 14.18 12.09 0.00
N VAL A 143 14.17 12.27 1.32
CA VAL A 143 13.01 12.78 2.07
C VAL A 143 12.57 14.15 1.58
N ASP A 144 13.51 15.01 1.17
CA ASP A 144 13.22 16.36 0.67
C ASP A 144 12.54 16.35 -0.70
N ASN A 145 12.68 15.24 -1.43
CA ASN A 145 12.02 15.02 -2.71
C ASN A 145 10.68 14.31 -2.56
N ALA A 146 10.36 13.73 -1.39
CA ALA A 146 9.10 13.05 -1.14
C ALA A 146 8.05 14.01 -0.55
N SER A 147 6.90 14.16 -1.21
CA SER A 147 5.85 15.08 -0.78
C SER A 147 4.77 14.40 0.08
N LYS A 148 4.47 13.13 -0.24
CA LYS A 148 3.35 12.40 0.35
C LYS A 148 3.61 10.89 0.29
N ILE A 149 3.24 10.19 1.35
CA ILE A 149 3.28 8.72 1.40
C ILE A 149 1.96 8.20 1.97
N TYR A 150 1.39 7.19 1.31
CA TYR A 150 0.41 6.29 1.89
C TYR A 150 1.11 4.96 2.14
N HIS A 151 0.77 4.30 3.24
CA HIS A 151 1.04 2.88 3.41
C HIS A 151 -0.12 2.23 4.17
N ASN A 152 -0.28 0.92 4.06
CA ASN A 152 -1.26 0.20 4.86
C ASN A 152 -0.59 -0.49 6.04
N HIS A 153 -1.36 -0.76 7.09
CA HIS A 153 -1.04 -1.76 8.10
C HIS A 153 -2.00 -2.93 7.91
N PRO A 154 -1.54 -4.11 7.45
CA PRO A 154 -2.40 -5.28 7.34
C PRO A 154 -2.93 -5.65 8.73
N ALA A 155 -4.10 -6.30 8.76
CA ALA A 155 -4.72 -6.75 10.00
C ALA A 155 -3.89 -7.88 10.64
N SER A 156 -2.81 -7.51 11.32
CA SER A 156 -2.02 -8.44 12.10
C SER A 156 -2.73 -8.66 13.44
N THR A 157 -3.09 -9.92 13.72
CA THR A 157 -3.52 -10.38 15.05
C THR A 157 -2.39 -10.37 16.08
N ILE A 158 -1.18 -9.94 15.69
CA ILE A 158 0.07 -10.08 16.44
C ILE A 158 0.32 -8.90 17.39
N TYR A 159 -0.52 -7.87 17.34
CA TYR A 159 -0.41 -6.77 18.27
C TYR A 159 -1.06 -7.16 19.60
N LYS A 160 -0.31 -6.89 20.67
CA LYS A 160 -0.57 -7.15 22.10
C LYS A 160 -2.03 -6.92 22.50
N GLU A 161 -2.44 -7.51 23.63
CA GLU A 161 -3.80 -7.47 24.20
C GLU A 161 -4.51 -6.10 24.17
N ASP A 162 -3.76 -4.99 24.12
CA ASP A 162 -4.27 -3.61 23.98
C ASP A 162 -4.22 -3.04 22.53
N TYR A 163 -4.37 -3.87 21.49
CA TYR A 163 -4.25 -3.38 20.11
C TYR A 163 -5.32 -2.33 19.77
N THR A 164 -4.85 -1.18 19.28
CA THR A 164 -5.64 -0.20 18.55
C THR A 164 -4.85 0.23 17.31
N GLU A 165 -5.55 0.72 16.29
CA GLU A 165 -4.91 1.28 15.07
C GLU A 165 -3.91 2.38 15.46
N ILE A 166 -4.25 3.20 16.45
CA ILE A 166 -3.39 4.25 17.02
C ILE A 166 -2.13 3.67 17.67
N ASN A 167 -2.27 2.61 18.46
CA ASN A 167 -1.14 1.94 19.09
C ASN A 167 -0.21 1.30 18.03
N SER A 168 -0.78 0.80 16.92
CA SER A 168 -0.01 0.22 15.80
C SER A 168 0.90 1.23 15.10
N MET A 169 0.46 2.48 15.01
CA MET A 169 1.24 3.61 14.51
C MET A 169 2.27 4.12 15.53
N GLY A 170 2.38 3.45 16.68
CA GLY A 170 3.41 3.70 17.69
C GLY A 170 3.07 4.83 18.66
N ASN A 171 1.81 5.24 18.80
CA ASN A 171 1.37 6.17 19.84
C ASN A 171 0.52 5.44 20.89
N TYR A 172 1.13 5.02 22.00
CA TYR A 172 0.44 4.27 23.05
C TYR A 172 0.90 4.68 24.45
N SER A 173 0.07 4.43 25.47
CA SER A 173 0.43 4.64 26.88
C SER A 173 0.57 3.29 27.57
N ARG A 174 1.60 3.13 28.41
CA ARG A 174 1.75 1.94 29.28
C ARG A 174 2.10 2.41 30.68
N ASN A 175 1.32 1.99 31.67
CA ASN A 175 1.45 2.41 33.08
C ASN A 175 1.51 3.94 33.25
N GLY A 176 0.68 4.69 32.51
CA GLY A 176 0.63 6.15 32.55
C GLY A 176 1.77 6.88 31.83
N THR A 177 2.75 6.14 31.27
CA THR A 177 3.85 6.72 30.48
C THR A 177 3.52 6.67 28.99
N ALA A 178 3.58 7.81 28.31
CA ALA A 178 3.40 7.89 26.87
C ALA A 178 4.64 7.37 26.11
N TYR A 179 4.43 6.44 25.18
CA TYR A 179 5.45 5.89 24.30
C TYR A 179 5.17 6.31 22.86
N ARG A 180 6.23 6.76 22.17
CA ARG A 180 6.22 7.17 20.77
C ARG A 180 7.23 6.33 19.98
N ALA A 181 6.75 5.56 19.01
CA ALA A 181 7.52 4.66 18.17
C ALA A 181 6.97 4.67 16.73
N GLY A 182 7.52 3.81 15.85
CA GLY A 182 6.98 3.54 14.52
C GLY A 182 6.70 4.81 13.69
N ASP A 183 5.52 4.85 13.07
CA ASP A 183 5.06 5.97 12.25
C ASP A 183 5.03 7.29 12.97
N PHE A 184 4.59 7.31 14.24
CA PHE A 184 4.54 8.53 15.02
C PHE A 184 5.94 9.14 15.21
N LYS A 185 6.89 8.32 15.68
CA LYS A 185 8.30 8.76 15.84
C LYS A 185 8.91 9.16 14.50
N ASN A 186 8.59 8.46 13.42
CA ASN A 186 9.10 8.78 12.10
C ASN A 186 8.49 10.07 11.54
N ALA A 187 7.21 10.33 11.81
CA ALA A 187 6.55 11.57 11.44
C ALA A 187 7.19 12.75 12.15
N ASP A 188 7.49 12.64 13.46
CA ASP A 188 8.24 13.66 14.25
C ASP A 188 9.55 14.11 13.55
N ASN A 189 10.17 13.24 12.77
CA ASN A 189 11.42 13.51 12.06
C ASN A 189 11.24 13.95 10.60
N ARG A 190 10.06 13.79 10.01
CA ARG A 190 9.81 14.01 8.57
C ARG A 190 8.94 15.25 8.33
N VAL A 191 9.11 15.92 7.19
CA VAL A 191 8.28 17.07 6.79
C VAL A 191 7.14 16.64 5.84
N LEU A 192 7.14 15.37 5.43
CA LEU A 192 6.19 14.80 4.46
C LEU A 192 4.81 14.49 5.06
N ASN A 193 3.78 14.47 4.20
CA ASN A 193 2.45 14.02 4.58
C ASN A 193 2.39 12.47 4.67
N ASN A 194 2.26 11.93 5.87
CA ASN A 194 2.23 10.49 6.13
C ASN A 194 0.80 10.00 6.41
N TYR A 195 0.33 9.07 5.58
CA TYR A 195 -1.00 8.49 5.66
C TYR A 195 -0.93 6.98 5.90
N VAL A 196 -1.69 6.49 6.88
CA VAL A 196 -1.77 5.07 7.25
C VAL A 196 -3.18 4.56 7.01
N TYR A 197 -3.29 3.53 6.18
CA TYR A 197 -4.54 2.86 5.83
C TYR A 197 -4.69 1.53 6.57
N PHE A 198 -5.87 1.26 7.12
CA PHE A 198 -6.21 0.02 7.79
C PHE A 198 -7.26 -0.75 6.98
N PRO A 199 -6.87 -1.79 6.22
CA PRO A 199 -7.78 -2.46 5.29
C PRO A 199 -9.01 -3.09 5.97
N LYS A 200 -8.84 -3.63 7.17
CA LYS A 200 -9.93 -4.29 7.93
C LYS A 200 -11.05 -3.34 8.35
N THR A 201 -10.73 -2.10 8.70
CA THR A 201 -11.73 -1.11 9.15
C THR A 201 -12.08 -0.11 8.06
N GLY A 202 -11.27 -0.03 7.01
CA GLY A 202 -11.37 1.01 6.00
C GLY A 202 -10.91 2.38 6.52
N ASN A 203 -10.25 2.50 7.67
CA ASN A 203 -9.84 3.78 8.24
C ASN A 203 -8.55 4.31 7.59
N LEU A 204 -8.52 5.61 7.35
CA LEU A 204 -7.31 6.33 6.93
C LEU A 204 -6.96 7.41 7.96
N TYR A 205 -5.73 7.34 8.45
CA TYR A 205 -5.16 8.31 9.37
C TYR A 205 -4.07 9.14 8.71
N GLN A 206 -3.95 10.40 9.11
CA GLN A 206 -2.75 11.18 8.90
C GLN A 206 -1.95 11.23 10.18
N VAL A 207 -0.68 10.86 10.07
CA VAL A 207 0.28 10.89 11.17
C VAL A 207 1.15 12.12 10.98
N THR A 208 1.19 12.97 12.00
CA THR A 208 1.97 14.21 12.00
C THR A 208 2.92 14.21 13.19
N ARG A 209 3.80 15.23 13.26
CA ARG A 209 4.70 15.44 14.41
C ARG A 209 4.00 15.71 15.75
N LYS A 210 2.68 15.88 15.73
CA LYS A 210 1.90 16.38 16.88
C LYS A 210 0.73 15.47 17.22
N SER A 211 0.15 14.82 16.22
CA SER A 211 -1.06 14.02 16.38
C SER A 211 -1.24 12.97 15.30
N ILE A 212 -2.08 11.98 15.61
CA ILE A 212 -2.65 11.03 14.67
C ILE A 212 -4.11 11.43 14.46
N ASN A 213 -4.45 11.87 13.26
CA ASN A 213 -5.78 12.39 12.95
C ASN A 213 -6.49 11.40 12.02
N LEU A 214 -7.66 10.90 12.42
CA LEU A 214 -8.53 10.15 11.52
C LEU A 214 -9.05 11.10 10.43
N ILE A 215 -8.75 10.80 9.17
CA ILE A 215 -9.20 11.61 8.04
C ILE A 215 -10.59 11.16 7.56
N LYS A 216 -10.90 9.86 7.63
CA LYS A 216 -12.22 9.26 7.33
C LYS A 216 -12.16 7.72 7.40
N SER A 217 -13.31 7.10 7.65
CA SER A 217 -13.64 5.76 7.14
C SER A 217 -13.91 5.87 5.64
N ILE A 218 -13.28 5.04 4.81
CA ILE A 218 -13.32 5.11 3.33
C ILE A 218 -14.71 4.68 2.82
N ASN A 219 -15.71 5.53 3.06
CA ASN A 219 -17.01 5.52 2.40
C ASN A 219 -17.51 6.95 2.08
N LYS A 220 -16.75 8.01 2.44
CA LYS A 220 -17.15 9.43 2.21
C LYS A 220 -16.04 10.41 1.77
N SER A 221 -14.84 9.97 1.39
CA SER A 221 -13.83 10.84 0.73
C SER A 221 -13.87 10.59 -0.79
N LYS A 222 -13.57 11.62 -1.60
CA LYS A 222 -13.50 11.51 -3.07
C LYS A 222 -12.22 10.80 -3.55
N ASP A 223 -11.25 10.56 -2.66
CA ASP A 223 -9.88 10.18 -3.03
C ASP A 223 -9.71 8.66 -3.24
N LEU A 224 -10.65 7.86 -2.72
CA LEU A 224 -10.59 6.39 -2.73
C LEU A 224 -11.97 5.75 -3.01
N LYS A 225 -12.84 6.43 -3.78
CA LYS A 225 -14.11 5.84 -4.24
C LYS A 225 -13.85 4.74 -5.27
N GLN A 226 -14.63 3.66 -5.17
CA GLN A 226 -14.79 2.64 -6.22
C GLN A 226 -15.06 3.30 -7.57
#